data_AF-A0ABD5KVP1-F1
#
_entry.id   AF-A0ABD5KVP1-F1
#
_cell.length_a   1.000
_cell.length_b   1.000
_cell.length_c   1.000
_cell.angle_alpha   90.00
_cell.angle_beta   90.00
_cell.angle_gamma   90.00
#
_symmetry.space_group_name_H-M   'P 1'
#
loop_
_entity.id
_entity.type
_entity.pdbx_description
1 polymer ?
#
loop_
_entity_poly.entity_id
_entity_poly.type
_entity_poly.pdbx_seq_one_letter_code
_entity_poly.pdbx_strand_id
1 'polypeptide(L)'
;MPIYLFASGYGLFFSLGKDNTLIVKKNGIRILKLLINFWIVLIMFMGIAFLAGKPEAFSGGFTKFLLNFFLLSNSYNGAWWYLQTYVIHVLLAPLLIKLIKRYNSISMIVLSGIIYLVSYVERIKHLLDLGDNAELIMVVNALVLVGTSQFAFVIGIIFAKERIYSKLHNKFYNMKFKNVLCLLGILLLVVLHAFYESMIIAPFTAIAFICLFNLIKKSIFMERLLTVLGNHSTNLWLTHMFIYISIFPELIFAPRYPILIFIWLIVLCLLFSFVINAIYFPILKKTVGKNVLIVDKQHDKPSEIKISG
;
A
#
# COMPACT_ATOMS: atom_id res chain seq x y z
N MET A 1 -0.56 -1.46 -6.04
CA MET A 1 -0.68 -2.26 -4.79
C MET A 1 0.56 -3.08 -4.43
N PRO A 2 1.19 -3.83 -5.35
CA PRO A 2 2.35 -4.66 -4.99
C PRO A 2 3.53 -3.86 -4.40
N ILE A 3 3.72 -2.60 -4.82
CA ILE A 3 4.73 -1.70 -4.23
C ILE A 3 4.45 -1.43 -2.74
N TYR A 4 3.20 -1.13 -2.37
CA TYR A 4 2.79 -0.94 -0.97
C TYR A 4 2.98 -2.21 -0.14
N LEU A 5 2.62 -3.37 -0.69
CA LEU A 5 2.82 -4.67 -0.03
C LEU A 5 4.29 -4.96 0.21
N PHE A 6 5.12 -4.77 -0.82
CA PHE A 6 6.57 -4.93 -0.70
C PHE A 6 7.14 -4.01 0.38
N ALA A 7 6.82 -2.71 0.33
CA ALA A 7 7.34 -1.74 1.29
C ALA A 7 6.88 -2.06 2.72
N SER A 8 5.63 -2.53 2.87
CA SER A 8 5.08 -2.95 4.16
C SER A 8 5.81 -4.15 4.73
N GLY A 9 6.04 -5.19 3.92
CA GLY A 9 6.80 -6.38 4.35
C GLY A 9 8.24 -6.04 4.73
N TYR A 10 8.90 -5.20 3.92
CA TYR A 10 10.25 -4.72 4.19
C TYR A 10 10.35 -3.93 5.50
N GLY A 11 9.45 -2.95 5.71
CA GLY A 11 9.43 -2.11 6.91
C GLY A 11 9.05 -2.89 8.18
N LEU A 12 8.11 -3.83 8.07
CA LEU A 12 7.71 -4.70 9.19
C LEU A 12 8.87 -5.58 9.67
N PHE A 13 9.72 -6.09 8.78
CA PHE A 13 10.88 -6.89 9.19
C PHE A 13 11.82 -6.15 10.16
N PHE A 14 12.08 -4.85 9.93
CA PHE A 14 12.92 -4.04 10.81
C PHE A 14 12.17 -3.52 12.04
N SER A 15 10.90 -3.17 11.88
CA SER A 15 10.06 -2.63 12.96
C SER A 15 9.73 -3.67 14.04
N LEU A 16 9.69 -4.96 13.67
CA LEU A 16 9.41 -6.07 14.55
C LEU A 16 10.74 -6.59 15.13
N GLY A 17 11.09 -6.02 16.29
CA GLY A 17 12.24 -6.43 17.10
C GLY A 17 12.13 -7.87 17.63
N LYS A 18 13.06 -8.27 18.51
CA LYS A 18 13.12 -9.66 19.02
C LYS A 18 12.01 -10.02 20.03
N ASP A 19 11.29 -9.03 20.56
CA ASP A 19 10.35 -9.23 21.68
C ASP A 19 8.88 -9.31 21.23
N ASN A 20 8.26 -10.49 21.38
CA ASN A 20 6.92 -10.80 20.88
C ASN A 20 5.80 -9.96 21.50
N THR A 21 5.92 -9.51 22.74
CA THR A 21 4.87 -8.73 23.41
C THR A 21 4.76 -7.32 22.83
N LEU A 22 5.92 -6.72 22.49
CA LEU A 22 6.01 -5.43 21.81
C LEU A 22 5.50 -5.50 20.36
N ILE A 23 5.59 -6.67 19.71
CA ILE A 23 5.15 -6.87 18.32
C ILE A 23 3.64 -6.68 18.17
N VAL A 24 2.83 -7.35 18.99
CA VAL A 24 1.36 -7.27 18.91
C VAL A 24 0.89 -5.85 19.16
N LYS A 25 1.45 -5.18 20.17
CA LYS A 25 1.13 -3.78 20.50
C LYS A 25 1.48 -2.84 19.35
N LYS A 26 2.67 -2.97 18.74
CA LYS A 26 3.11 -2.14 17.60
C LYS A 26 2.21 -2.33 16.38
N ASN A 27 1.86 -3.58 16.06
CA ASN A 27 0.97 -3.89 14.94
C ASN A 27 -0.45 -3.35 15.19
N GLY A 28 -0.99 -3.51 16.40
CA GLY A 28 -2.28 -2.95 16.78
C GLY A 28 -2.31 -1.42 16.62
N ILE A 29 -1.27 -0.72 17.08
CA ILE A 29 -1.15 0.74 16.91
C ILE A 29 -1.08 1.13 15.43
N ARG A 30 -0.36 0.37 14.60
CA ARG A 30 -0.27 0.62 13.16
C ARG A 30 -1.61 0.45 12.46
N ILE A 31 -2.35 -0.60 12.78
CA ILE A 31 -3.70 -0.84 12.27
C ILE A 31 -4.63 0.29 12.73
N LEU A 32 -4.59 0.66 14.01
CA LEU A 32 -5.42 1.74 14.56
C LEU A 32 -5.13 3.09 13.89
N LYS A 33 -3.85 3.42 13.64
CA LYS A 33 -3.45 4.62 12.88
C LYS A 33 -4.09 4.66 11.49
N LEU A 34 -4.12 3.53 10.78
CA LEU A 34 -4.76 3.42 9.47
C LEU A 34 -6.28 3.54 9.58
N LEU A 35 -6.90 2.86 10.55
CA LEU A 35 -8.36 2.86 10.76
C LEU A 35 -8.88 4.25 11.14
N ILE A 36 -8.19 4.98 12.03
CA ILE A 36 -8.57 6.36 12.37
C ILE A 36 -8.57 7.23 11.12
N ASN A 37 -7.52 7.15 10.29
CA ASN A 37 -7.44 7.92 9.05
C ASN A 37 -8.57 7.54 8.09
N PHE A 38 -8.79 6.24 7.90
CA PHE A 38 -9.89 5.70 7.10
C PHE A 38 -11.26 6.20 7.57
N TRP A 39 -11.57 6.14 8.87
CA TRP A 39 -12.85 6.59 9.42
C TRP A 39 -13.05 8.09 9.26
N ILE A 40 -11.99 8.90 9.36
CA ILE A 40 -12.06 10.33 9.06
C ILE A 40 -12.45 10.52 7.59
N VAL A 41 -11.79 9.82 6.66
CA VAL A 41 -12.13 9.92 5.23
C VAL A 41 -13.56 9.47 4.98
N LEU A 42 -13.99 8.33 5.56
CA LEU A 42 -15.34 7.80 5.41
C LEU A 42 -16.41 8.82 5.82
N ILE A 43 -16.30 9.37 7.03
CA ILE A 43 -17.28 10.33 7.56
C ILE A 43 -17.23 11.65 6.77
N MET A 44 -16.03 12.13 6.46
CA MET A 44 -15.84 13.39 5.73
C MET A 44 -16.43 13.31 4.31
N PHE A 45 -16.14 12.25 3.55
CA PHE A 45 -16.65 12.10 2.19
C PHE A 45 -18.14 11.78 2.15
N MET A 46 -18.68 11.12 3.19
CA MET A 46 -20.13 10.98 3.34
C MET A 46 -20.81 12.35 3.49
N GLY A 47 -20.27 13.23 4.33
CA GLY A 47 -20.77 14.60 4.48
C GLY A 47 -20.64 15.42 3.19
N ILE A 48 -19.48 15.34 2.51
CA ILE A 48 -19.25 16.04 1.23
C ILE A 48 -20.23 15.56 0.16
N ALA A 49 -20.46 14.25 0.04
CA ALA A 49 -21.39 13.70 -0.94
C ALA A 49 -22.83 14.17 -0.70
N PHE A 50 -23.26 14.24 0.57
CA PHE A 50 -24.57 14.79 0.91
C PHE A 50 -24.69 16.28 0.51
N LEU A 51 -23.68 17.09 0.82
CA LEU A 51 -23.65 18.52 0.47
C LEU A 51 -23.56 18.76 -1.04
N ALA A 52 -22.90 17.87 -1.77
CA ALA A 52 -22.79 17.92 -3.23
C ALA A 52 -24.05 17.40 -3.95
N GLY A 53 -25.10 17.00 -3.21
CA GLY A 53 -26.33 16.45 -3.78
C GLY A 53 -26.17 15.05 -4.37
N LYS A 54 -25.17 14.28 -3.92
CA LYS A 54 -24.84 12.92 -4.39
C LYS A 54 -24.86 11.86 -3.27
N PRO A 55 -25.90 11.79 -2.41
CA PRO A 55 -25.96 10.83 -1.32
C PRO A 55 -25.96 9.36 -1.79
N GLU A 56 -26.35 9.10 -3.04
CA GLU A 56 -26.36 7.77 -3.66
C GLU A 56 -24.98 7.08 -3.66
N ALA A 57 -23.89 7.86 -3.61
CA ALA A 57 -22.52 7.35 -3.47
C ALA A 57 -22.32 6.54 -2.18
N PHE A 58 -23.17 6.75 -1.16
CA PHE A 58 -23.14 6.05 0.13
C PHE A 58 -24.43 5.25 0.40
N SER A 59 -25.10 4.77 -0.65
CA SER A 59 -26.35 4.01 -0.57
C SER A 59 -26.22 2.62 0.09
N GLY A 60 -27.33 2.11 0.63
CA GLY A 60 -27.42 0.76 1.23
C GLY A 60 -27.58 0.71 2.76
N GLY A 61 -27.84 1.86 3.38
CA GLY A 61 -28.28 1.96 4.77
C GLY A 61 -27.23 1.54 5.81
N PHE A 62 -27.72 1.31 7.04
CA PHE A 62 -26.87 1.06 8.20
C PHE A 62 -26.01 -0.21 8.08
N THR A 63 -26.56 -1.27 7.47
CA THR A 63 -25.82 -2.53 7.28
C THR A 63 -24.60 -2.33 6.37
N LYS A 64 -24.75 -1.70 5.21
CA LYS A 64 -23.60 -1.41 4.34
C LYS A 64 -22.62 -0.45 4.99
N PHE A 65 -23.12 0.50 5.79
CA PHE A 65 -22.25 1.38 6.55
C PHE A 65 -21.35 0.58 7.51
N LEU A 66 -21.91 -0.31 8.31
CA LEU A 66 -21.14 -1.16 9.23
C LEU A 66 -20.14 -2.05 8.47
N LEU A 67 -20.56 -2.66 7.36
CA LEU A 67 -19.66 -3.49 6.56
C LEU A 67 -18.46 -2.68 6.03
N ASN A 68 -18.66 -1.45 5.54
CA ASN A 68 -17.54 -0.60 5.12
C ASN A 68 -16.73 -0.11 6.32
N PHE A 69 -17.38 0.25 7.43
CA PHE A 69 -16.72 0.74 8.64
C PHE A 69 -15.73 -0.28 9.23
N PHE A 70 -16.08 -1.57 9.18
CA PHE A 70 -15.23 -2.68 9.62
C PHE A 70 -14.38 -3.31 8.50
N LEU A 71 -14.29 -2.67 7.33
CA LEU A 71 -13.50 -3.13 6.17
C LEU A 71 -13.97 -4.48 5.58
N LEU A 72 -15.20 -4.90 5.86
CA LEU A 72 -15.80 -6.13 5.32
C LEU A 72 -16.43 -5.91 3.94
N SER A 73 -16.67 -4.65 3.56
CA SER A 73 -17.10 -4.24 2.24
C SER A 73 -16.31 -3.03 1.77
N ASN A 74 -16.18 -2.89 0.46
CA ASN A 74 -15.60 -1.75 -0.25
C ASN A 74 -16.64 -1.07 -1.15
N SER A 75 -17.93 -1.28 -0.87
CA SER A 75 -19.03 -0.85 -1.74
C SER A 75 -19.13 0.67 -1.90
N TYR A 76 -18.61 1.46 -0.95
CA TYR A 76 -18.57 2.91 -1.08
C TYR A 76 -17.41 3.40 -1.96
N ASN A 77 -16.31 2.65 -2.00
CA ASN A 77 -15.15 3.01 -2.80
C ASN A 77 -14.36 1.76 -3.17
N GLY A 78 -14.37 1.44 -4.46
CA GLY A 78 -13.72 0.24 -4.99
C GLY A 78 -12.24 0.14 -4.62
N ALA A 79 -11.52 1.27 -4.50
CA ALA A 79 -10.11 1.26 -4.12
C ALA A 79 -9.86 0.65 -2.74
N TRP A 80 -10.84 0.68 -1.83
CA TRP A 80 -10.69 0.27 -0.44
C TRP A 80 -10.58 -1.24 -0.22
N TRP A 81 -10.74 -2.06 -1.27
CA TRP A 81 -10.58 -3.53 -1.19
C TRP A 81 -9.31 -3.96 -0.44
N TYR A 82 -8.24 -3.16 -0.55
CA TYR A 82 -6.95 -3.48 0.03
C TYR A 82 -6.84 -3.20 1.53
N LEU A 83 -7.71 -2.39 2.14
CA LEU A 83 -7.63 -2.08 3.58
C LEU A 83 -7.72 -3.36 4.40
N GLN A 84 -8.71 -4.20 4.11
CA GLN A 84 -8.88 -5.50 4.76
C GLN A 84 -7.65 -6.39 4.55
N THR A 85 -7.20 -6.50 3.29
CA THR A 85 -6.02 -7.29 2.93
C THR A 85 -4.78 -6.83 3.70
N TYR A 86 -4.54 -5.53 3.81
CA TYR A 86 -3.42 -4.98 4.56
C TYR A 86 -3.49 -5.31 6.04
N VAL A 87 -4.66 -5.14 6.68
CA VAL A 87 -4.86 -5.47 8.10
C VAL A 87 -4.53 -6.94 8.36
N ILE A 88 -5.03 -7.85 7.53
CA ILE A 88 -4.74 -9.29 7.64
C ILE A 88 -3.23 -9.54 7.50
N HIS A 89 -2.54 -8.91 6.55
CA HIS A 89 -1.09 -9.07 6.39
C HIS A 89 -0.30 -8.56 7.60
N VAL A 90 -0.68 -7.42 8.18
CA VAL A 90 -0.02 -6.89 9.39
C VAL A 90 -0.20 -7.84 10.57
N LEU A 91 -1.40 -8.44 10.72
CA LEU A 91 -1.65 -9.44 11.75
C LEU A 91 -0.85 -10.73 11.53
N LEU A 92 -0.71 -11.17 10.27
CA LEU A 92 0.07 -12.36 9.89
C LEU A 92 1.59 -12.12 9.89
N ALA A 93 2.05 -10.87 9.84
CA ALA A 93 3.46 -10.51 9.68
C ALA A 93 4.39 -11.17 10.71
N PRO A 94 4.07 -11.25 12.02
CA PRO A 94 4.95 -11.88 13.00
C PRO A 94 5.21 -13.36 12.69
N LEU A 95 4.15 -14.09 12.30
CA LEU A 95 4.24 -15.49 11.89
C LEU A 95 5.06 -15.64 10.62
N LEU A 96 4.76 -14.84 9.59
CA LEU A 96 5.48 -14.87 8.31
C LEU A 96 6.97 -14.57 8.49
N ILE A 97 7.33 -13.56 9.28
CA ILE A 97 8.71 -13.21 9.57
C ILE A 97 9.42 -14.34 10.34
N LYS A 98 8.74 -14.96 11.32
CA LYS A 98 9.29 -16.10 12.06
C LYS A 98 9.59 -17.28 11.12
N LEU A 99 8.67 -17.61 10.22
CA LEU A 99 8.86 -18.66 9.21
C LEU A 99 10.00 -18.32 8.24
N ILE A 100 10.02 -17.11 7.70
CA ILE A 100 11.04 -16.66 6.74
C ILE A 100 12.43 -16.61 7.38
N LYS A 101 12.54 -16.29 8.68
CA LYS A 101 13.80 -16.37 9.41
C LYS A 101 14.27 -17.81 9.64
N ARG A 102 13.34 -18.76 9.80
CA ARG A 102 13.64 -20.18 10.06
C ARG A 102 14.07 -20.96 8.81
N TYR A 103 13.45 -20.68 7.66
CA TYR A 103 13.68 -21.44 6.43
C TYR A 103 14.55 -20.68 5.42
N ASN A 104 15.05 -21.40 4.41
CA ASN A 104 15.80 -20.81 3.31
C ASN A 104 14.91 -19.86 2.49
N SER A 105 15.48 -18.72 2.10
CA SER A 105 14.79 -17.66 1.38
C SER A 105 14.24 -18.14 0.03
N ILE A 106 14.97 -19.00 -0.70
CA ILE A 106 14.50 -19.57 -1.98
C ILE A 106 13.24 -20.41 -1.79
N SER A 107 13.23 -21.31 -0.80
CA SER A 107 12.07 -22.16 -0.50
C SER A 107 10.83 -21.32 -0.15
N MET A 108 11.01 -20.23 0.60
CA MET A 108 9.91 -19.30 0.93
C MET A 108 9.40 -18.53 -0.29
N ILE A 109 10.28 -18.15 -1.23
CA ILE A 109 9.87 -17.54 -2.51
C ILE A 109 9.04 -18.52 -3.33
N VAL A 110 9.49 -19.77 -3.46
CA VAL A 110 8.77 -20.81 -4.22
C VAL A 110 7.41 -21.08 -3.60
N LEU A 111 7.35 -21.31 -2.29
CA LEU A 111 6.08 -21.54 -1.58
C LEU A 111 5.12 -20.36 -1.74
N SER A 112 5.62 -19.14 -1.56
CA SER A 112 4.84 -17.91 -1.74
C SER A 112 4.37 -17.74 -3.18
N GLY A 113 5.19 -18.11 -4.18
CA GLY A 113 4.82 -18.11 -5.59
C GLY A 113 3.70 -19.10 -5.90
N ILE A 114 3.73 -20.31 -5.32
CA ILE A 114 2.68 -21.30 -5.47
C ILE A 114 1.36 -20.80 -4.88
N ILE A 115 1.38 -20.27 -3.65
CA ILE A 115 0.18 -19.69 -3.00
C ILE A 115 -0.40 -18.58 -3.88
N TYR A 116 0.45 -17.71 -4.42
CA TYR A 116 0.03 -16.64 -5.31
C TYR A 116 -0.65 -17.16 -6.58
N LEU A 117 -0.06 -18.15 -7.25
CA LEU A 117 -0.63 -18.73 -8.48
C LEU A 117 -1.96 -19.44 -8.20
N VAL A 118 -2.06 -20.21 -7.12
CA VAL A 118 -3.31 -20.88 -6.72
C VAL A 118 -4.40 -19.85 -6.43
N SER A 119 -4.12 -18.83 -5.62
CA SER A 119 -5.09 -17.77 -5.34
C SER A 119 -5.44 -16.95 -6.58
N TYR A 120 -4.49 -16.76 -7.49
CA TYR A 120 -4.75 -16.07 -8.75
C TYR A 120 -5.71 -16.87 -9.64
N VAL A 121 -5.49 -18.17 -9.79
CA VAL A 121 -6.38 -19.06 -10.55
C VAL A 121 -7.78 -19.02 -9.97
N GLU A 122 -7.91 -19.12 -8.64
CA GLU A 122 -9.21 -19.03 -7.97
C GLU A 122 -9.89 -17.69 -8.21
N ARG A 123 -9.14 -16.58 -8.16
CA ARG A 123 -9.68 -15.24 -8.39
C ARG A 123 -10.28 -15.05 -9.78
N ILE A 124 -9.74 -15.74 -10.79
CA ILE A 124 -10.16 -15.56 -12.19
C ILE A 124 -11.18 -16.61 -12.62
N LYS A 125 -10.98 -17.86 -12.20
CA LYS A 125 -11.80 -18.99 -12.64
C LYS A 125 -12.94 -19.33 -11.69
N HIS A 126 -12.93 -18.81 -10.45
CA HIS A 126 -13.92 -19.13 -9.42
C HIS A 126 -14.17 -20.64 -9.34
N LEU A 127 -13.10 -21.44 -9.15
CA LEU A 127 -13.20 -22.89 -9.20
C LEU A 127 -13.96 -23.45 -8.00
N LEU A 128 -13.99 -22.71 -6.89
CA LEU A 128 -14.80 -23.04 -5.74
C LEU A 128 -16.23 -22.54 -5.97
N ASP A 129 -17.13 -23.45 -6.32
CA ASP A 129 -18.57 -23.19 -6.27
C ASP A 129 -19.04 -23.28 -4.81
N LEU A 130 -19.44 -22.13 -4.26
CA LEU A 130 -19.84 -21.96 -2.86
C LEU A 130 -21.36 -21.82 -2.69
N GLY A 131 -22.12 -21.98 -3.80
CA GLY A 131 -23.55 -21.71 -3.84
C GLY A 131 -23.90 -20.28 -3.40
N ASP A 132 -25.04 -20.10 -2.73
CA ASP A 132 -25.56 -18.79 -2.29
C ASP A 132 -25.08 -18.36 -0.90
N ASN A 133 -24.07 -19.03 -0.33
CA ASN A 133 -23.58 -18.75 1.01
C ASN A 133 -22.73 -17.47 1.05
N ALA A 134 -23.39 -16.31 1.17
CA ALA A 134 -22.75 -14.99 1.15
C ALA A 134 -21.55 -14.86 2.12
N GLU A 135 -21.67 -15.41 3.32
CA GLU A 135 -20.59 -15.35 4.32
C GLU A 135 -19.34 -16.12 3.88
N LEU A 136 -19.53 -17.32 3.33
CA LEU A 136 -18.44 -18.16 2.86
C LEU A 136 -17.74 -17.52 1.65
N ILE A 137 -18.53 -16.93 0.74
CA ILE A 137 -18.02 -16.16 -0.40
C ILE A 137 -17.16 -14.98 0.09
N MET A 138 -17.60 -14.26 1.12
CA MET A 138 -16.81 -13.16 1.69
C MET A 138 -15.47 -13.63 2.26
N VAL A 139 -15.45 -14.75 2.99
CA VAL A 139 -14.21 -15.31 3.54
C VAL A 139 -13.27 -15.77 2.43
N VAL A 140 -13.77 -16.49 1.43
CA VAL A 140 -12.95 -16.98 0.31
C VAL A 140 -12.39 -15.81 -0.49
N ASN A 141 -13.19 -14.77 -0.77
CA ASN A 141 -12.71 -13.55 -1.42
C ASN A 141 -11.58 -12.88 -0.62
N ALA A 142 -11.72 -12.77 0.70
CA ALA A 142 -10.67 -12.21 1.55
C ALA A 142 -9.39 -13.06 1.49
N LEU A 143 -9.49 -14.38 1.55
CA LEU A 143 -8.35 -15.31 1.44
C LEU A 143 -7.66 -15.21 0.08
N VAL A 144 -8.43 -15.13 -1.01
CA VAL A 144 -7.93 -14.97 -2.37
C VAL A 144 -7.20 -13.64 -2.54
N LEU A 145 -7.76 -12.53 -2.03
CA LEU A 145 -7.09 -11.23 -2.05
C LEU A 145 -5.81 -11.23 -1.22
N VAL A 146 -5.81 -11.92 -0.08
CA VAL A 146 -4.60 -12.11 0.73
C VAL A 146 -3.55 -12.92 0.00
N GLY A 147 -3.92 -14.06 -0.59
CA GLY A 147 -3.01 -14.95 -1.33
C GLY A 147 -2.45 -14.32 -2.60
N THR A 148 -3.25 -13.53 -3.32
CA THR A 148 -2.78 -12.75 -4.48
C THR A 148 -1.91 -11.54 -4.09
N SER A 149 -1.93 -11.12 -2.82
CA SER A 149 -1.14 -9.99 -2.32
C SER A 149 0.13 -10.41 -1.55
N GLN A 150 0.14 -11.60 -0.96
CA GLN A 150 1.21 -12.00 -0.03
C GLN A 150 2.57 -12.15 -0.70
N PHE A 151 2.62 -12.47 -2.00
CA PHE A 151 3.90 -12.65 -2.69
C PHE A 151 4.78 -11.41 -2.62
N ALA A 152 4.27 -10.24 -3.03
CA ALA A 152 5.02 -8.99 -2.94
C ALA A 152 5.45 -8.66 -1.49
N PHE A 153 4.59 -8.97 -0.52
CA PHE A 153 4.86 -8.77 0.90
C PHE A 153 6.00 -9.67 1.42
N VAL A 154 5.97 -10.96 1.09
CA VAL A 154 7.03 -11.94 1.43
C VAL A 154 8.36 -11.56 0.77
N ILE A 155 8.34 -11.15 -0.51
CA ILE A 155 9.55 -10.66 -1.17
C ILE A 155 10.11 -9.45 -0.42
N GLY A 156 9.28 -8.50 0.01
CA GLY A 156 9.72 -7.38 0.85
C GLY A 156 10.45 -7.80 2.12
N ILE A 157 9.91 -8.79 2.85
CA ILE A 157 10.56 -9.36 4.04
C ILE A 157 11.90 -10.01 3.69
N ILE A 158 11.97 -10.79 2.61
CA ILE A 158 13.19 -11.47 2.18
C ILE A 158 14.26 -10.47 1.74
N PHE A 159 13.87 -9.40 1.05
CA PHE A 159 14.79 -8.31 0.68
C PHE A 159 15.44 -7.67 1.90
N ALA A 160 14.69 -7.51 2.98
CA ALA A 160 15.20 -7.02 4.25
C ALA A 160 16.12 -8.05 4.94
N LYS A 161 15.70 -9.32 5.02
CA LYS A 161 16.49 -10.43 5.59
C LYS A 161 17.86 -10.58 4.91
N GLU A 162 17.86 -10.64 3.58
CA GLU A 162 19.04 -10.95 2.77
C GLU A 162 19.86 -9.71 2.38
N ARG A 163 19.45 -8.52 2.84
CA ARG A 163 20.05 -7.22 2.50
C ARG A 163 20.24 -7.04 0.99
N ILE A 164 19.22 -7.40 0.21
CA ILE A 164 19.30 -7.44 -1.27
C ILE A 164 19.63 -6.06 -1.84
N TYR A 165 19.10 -4.97 -1.25
CA TYR A 165 19.45 -3.62 -1.70
C TYR A 165 20.93 -3.28 -1.56
N SER A 166 21.57 -3.65 -0.45
CA SER A 166 23.00 -3.41 -0.27
C SER A 166 23.81 -4.19 -1.30
N LYS A 167 23.45 -5.45 -1.55
CA LYS A 167 24.08 -6.30 -2.58
C LYS A 167 23.91 -5.68 -3.98
N LEU A 168 22.70 -5.22 -4.30
CA LEU A 168 22.38 -4.60 -5.58
C LEU A 168 23.13 -3.26 -5.74
N HIS A 169 23.13 -2.42 -4.71
CA HIS A 169 23.86 -1.15 -4.74
C HIS A 169 25.35 -1.37 -4.99
N ASN A 170 25.98 -2.29 -4.25
CA ASN A 170 27.41 -2.58 -4.39
C ASN A 170 27.75 -3.12 -5.78
N LYS A 171 26.91 -4.02 -6.34
CA LYS A 171 27.13 -4.59 -7.68
C LYS A 171 27.02 -3.55 -8.80
N PHE A 172 26.11 -2.60 -8.66
CA PHE A 172 25.80 -1.59 -9.69
C PHE A 172 26.44 -0.22 -9.41
N TYR A 173 27.25 -0.07 -8.36
CA TYR A 173 27.77 1.22 -7.91
C TYR A 173 28.61 1.94 -8.98
N ASN A 174 29.52 1.20 -9.63
CA ASN A 174 30.50 1.72 -10.60
C ASN A 174 30.02 1.69 -12.05
N MET A 175 28.75 1.36 -12.31
CA MET A 175 28.26 1.28 -13.69
C MET A 175 28.12 2.67 -14.32
N LYS A 176 28.74 2.84 -15.50
CA LYS A 176 28.56 4.03 -16.33
C LYS A 176 27.10 4.13 -16.78
N PHE A 177 26.58 5.36 -16.87
CA PHE A 177 25.20 5.65 -17.29
C PHE A 177 24.10 4.92 -16.50
N LYS A 178 24.37 4.51 -15.26
CA LYS A 178 23.42 3.78 -14.40
C LYS A 178 22.02 4.41 -14.39
N ASN A 179 21.93 5.72 -14.19
CA ASN A 179 20.65 6.41 -14.15
C ASN A 179 19.87 6.26 -15.47
N VAL A 180 20.53 6.42 -16.62
CA VAL A 180 19.90 6.26 -17.94
C VAL A 180 19.42 4.83 -18.14
N LEU A 181 20.24 3.84 -17.81
CA LEU A 181 19.86 2.42 -17.91
C LEU A 181 18.68 2.08 -17.00
N CYS A 182 18.67 2.58 -15.76
CA CYS A 182 17.53 2.38 -14.86
C CYS A 182 16.25 3.05 -15.37
N LEU A 183 16.35 4.26 -15.94
CA LEU A 183 15.20 4.95 -16.54
C LEU A 183 14.66 4.22 -17.77
N LEU A 184 15.54 3.74 -18.66
CA LEU A 184 15.16 2.92 -19.80
C LEU A 184 14.50 1.61 -19.35
N GLY A 185 15.04 0.97 -18.32
CA GLY A 185 14.44 -0.23 -17.72
C GLY A 185 13.05 0.04 -17.14
N ILE A 186 12.86 1.16 -16.43
CA ILE A 186 11.55 1.57 -15.92
C ILE A 186 10.59 1.84 -17.07
N LEU A 187 11.03 2.55 -18.12
CA LEU A 187 10.20 2.81 -19.31
C LEU A 187 9.78 1.50 -19.97
N LEU A 188 10.70 0.54 -20.13
CA LEU A 188 10.40 -0.79 -20.65
C LEU A 188 9.37 -1.52 -19.78
N LEU A 189 9.49 -1.47 -18.46
CA LEU A 189 8.51 -2.08 -17.55
C LEU A 189 7.12 -1.45 -17.71
N VAL A 190 7.03 -0.13 -17.89
CA VAL A 190 5.77 0.58 -18.12
C VAL A 190 5.16 0.15 -19.45
N VAL A 191 5.96 0.07 -20.52
CA VAL A 191 5.50 -0.37 -21.84
C VAL A 191 5.03 -1.83 -21.80
N LEU A 192 5.81 -2.73 -21.19
CA LEU A 192 5.42 -4.13 -21.01
C LEU A 192 4.11 -4.27 -20.23
N HIS A 193 3.92 -3.47 -19.18
CA HIS A 193 2.69 -3.50 -18.41
C HIS A 193 1.49 -2.95 -19.17
N ALA A 194 1.71 -1.95 -20.05
CA ALA A 194 0.67 -1.42 -20.93
C ALA A 194 0.20 -2.45 -21.99
N PHE A 195 1.09 -3.30 -22.49
CA PHE A 195 0.72 -4.37 -23.44
C PHE A 195 0.20 -5.63 -22.75
N TYR A 196 0.71 -5.95 -21.56
CA TYR A 196 0.33 -7.13 -20.79
C TYR A 196 -0.24 -6.70 -19.44
N GLU A 197 -1.50 -6.28 -19.44
CA GLU A 197 -2.28 -5.96 -18.23
C GLU A 197 -2.70 -7.25 -17.49
N SER A 198 -1.74 -8.16 -17.27
CA SER A 198 -1.97 -9.37 -16.49
C SER A 198 -1.62 -9.09 -15.04
N MET A 199 -2.61 -9.28 -14.17
CA MET A 199 -2.41 -9.25 -12.73
C MET A 199 -1.35 -10.26 -12.27
N ILE A 200 -1.09 -11.35 -13.03
CA ILE A 200 -0.03 -12.33 -12.74
C ILE A 200 1.34 -11.67 -12.68
N ILE A 201 1.64 -10.74 -13.59
CA ILE A 201 2.97 -10.15 -13.75
C ILE A 201 3.13 -8.90 -12.86
N ALA A 202 2.03 -8.36 -12.32
CA ALA A 202 2.01 -7.16 -11.49
C ALA A 202 3.01 -7.16 -10.31
N PRO A 203 3.17 -8.23 -9.50
CA PRO A 203 4.16 -8.21 -8.43
C PRO A 203 5.60 -8.23 -8.97
N PHE A 204 5.87 -8.94 -10.06
CA PHE A 204 7.22 -9.02 -10.65
C PHE A 204 7.65 -7.69 -11.25
N THR A 205 6.77 -7.05 -12.04
CA THR A 205 7.00 -5.71 -12.59
C THR A 205 7.20 -4.68 -11.48
N ALA A 206 6.41 -4.74 -10.40
CA ALA A 206 6.58 -3.86 -9.26
C ALA A 206 7.91 -4.07 -8.52
N ILE A 207 8.32 -5.32 -8.26
CA ILE A 207 9.61 -5.62 -7.62
C ILE A 207 10.77 -5.12 -8.49
N ALA A 208 10.71 -5.37 -9.81
CA ALA A 208 11.70 -4.88 -10.75
C ALA A 208 11.75 -3.35 -10.77
N PHE A 209 10.58 -2.69 -10.80
CA PHE A 209 10.47 -1.24 -10.72
C PHE A 209 11.14 -0.70 -9.45
N ILE A 210 10.86 -1.28 -8.27
CA ILE A 210 11.46 -0.84 -7.00
C ILE A 210 12.99 -1.00 -7.03
N CYS A 211 13.50 -2.12 -7.54
CA CYS A 211 14.94 -2.35 -7.68
C CYS A 211 15.61 -1.27 -8.54
N LEU A 212 15.06 -1.00 -9.73
CA LEU A 212 15.59 0.01 -10.64
C LEU A 212 15.45 1.41 -10.04
N PHE A 213 14.29 1.72 -9.46
CA PHE A 213 14.00 3.00 -8.86
C PHE A 213 14.96 3.31 -7.72
N ASN A 214 15.26 2.35 -6.83
CA ASN A 214 16.20 2.57 -5.72
C ASN A 214 17.66 2.72 -6.16
N LEU A 215 18.03 2.27 -7.36
CA LEU A 215 19.39 2.44 -7.89
C LEU A 215 19.64 3.83 -8.49
N ILE A 216 18.59 4.53 -8.91
CA ILE A 216 18.68 5.88 -9.50
C ILE A 216 19.12 6.89 -8.44
N LYS A 217 20.22 7.60 -8.71
CA LYS A 217 20.59 8.81 -7.96
C LYS A 217 19.57 9.92 -8.27
N LYS A 218 18.83 10.37 -7.27
CA LYS A 218 17.77 11.37 -7.42
C LYS A 218 18.32 12.76 -7.10
N SER A 219 17.76 13.79 -7.72
CA SER A 219 18.04 15.15 -7.31
C SER A 219 17.31 15.46 -5.99
N ILE A 220 17.83 16.41 -5.22
CA ILE A 220 17.23 16.88 -3.96
C ILE A 220 15.78 17.31 -4.16
N PHE A 221 15.48 17.95 -5.31
CA PHE A 221 14.12 18.33 -5.66
C PHE A 221 13.20 17.12 -5.79
N MET A 222 13.62 16.09 -6.54
CA MET A 222 12.82 14.87 -6.73
C MET A 222 12.62 14.11 -5.42
N GLU A 223 13.63 14.05 -4.56
CA GLU A 223 13.49 13.45 -3.23
C GLU A 223 12.45 14.18 -2.40
N ARG A 224 12.52 15.51 -2.32
CA ARG A 224 11.53 16.33 -1.60
C ARG A 224 10.11 16.13 -2.14
N LEU A 225 9.94 16.16 -3.46
CA LEU A 225 8.64 15.94 -4.10
C LEU A 225 8.07 14.56 -3.75
N LEU A 226 8.88 13.50 -3.88
CA LEU A 226 8.48 12.13 -3.55
C LEU A 226 8.19 11.96 -2.07
N THR A 227 8.92 12.64 -1.18
CA THR A 227 8.65 12.63 0.26
C THR A 227 7.30 13.29 0.57
N VAL A 228 7.00 14.43 -0.05
CA VAL A 228 5.69 15.10 0.12
C VAL A 228 4.57 14.17 -0.37
N LEU A 229 4.67 13.65 -1.60
CA LEU A 229 3.67 12.73 -2.15
C LEU A 229 3.53 11.46 -1.30
N GLY A 230 4.66 10.91 -0.82
CA GLY A 230 4.70 9.73 0.04
C GLY A 230 3.98 9.95 1.37
N ASN A 231 4.22 11.09 2.03
CA ASN A 231 3.59 11.46 3.30
C ASN A 231 2.06 11.64 3.18
N HIS A 232 1.58 12.03 2.01
CA HIS A 232 0.15 12.19 1.72
C HIS A 232 -0.47 10.99 0.99
N SER A 233 0.33 9.97 0.65
CA SER A 233 -0.05 8.91 -0.30
C SER A 233 -1.23 8.06 0.16
N THR A 234 -1.36 7.80 1.47
CA THR A 234 -2.51 7.08 2.04
C THR A 234 -3.81 7.84 1.78
N ASN A 235 -3.84 9.15 2.02
CA ASN A 235 -5.03 9.95 1.79
C ASN A 235 -5.33 10.07 0.30
N LEU A 236 -4.32 10.30 -0.54
CA LEU A 236 -4.47 10.30 -2.01
C LEU A 236 -5.16 9.02 -2.49
N TRP A 237 -4.69 7.87 -2.01
CA TRP A 237 -5.28 6.58 -2.32
C TRP A 237 -6.69 6.42 -1.74
N LEU A 238 -6.96 6.86 -0.51
CA LEU A 238 -8.29 6.76 0.09
C LEU A 238 -9.33 7.65 -0.61
N THR A 239 -8.93 8.78 -1.20
CA THR A 239 -9.86 9.80 -1.70
C THR A 239 -10.02 9.83 -3.21
N HIS A 240 -9.01 9.45 -4.00
CA HIS A 240 -9.01 9.71 -5.44
C HIS A 240 -10.27 9.21 -6.17
N MET A 241 -10.70 7.95 -5.95
CA MET A 241 -11.91 7.41 -6.59
C MET A 241 -13.18 8.17 -6.22
N PHE A 242 -13.33 8.65 -4.99
CA PHE A 242 -14.48 9.49 -4.65
C PHE A 242 -14.49 10.78 -5.45
N ILE A 243 -13.33 11.38 -5.66
CA ILE A 243 -13.22 12.67 -6.33
C ILE A 243 -13.52 12.51 -7.82
N TYR A 244 -12.88 11.55 -8.52
CA TYR A 244 -13.03 11.45 -9.98
C TYR A 244 -14.19 10.58 -10.47
N ILE A 245 -14.71 9.65 -9.65
CA ILE A 245 -15.85 8.79 -10.02
C ILE A 245 -17.12 9.31 -9.36
N SER A 246 -17.15 9.33 -8.03
CA SER A 246 -18.42 9.41 -7.30
C SER A 246 -18.97 10.84 -7.19
N ILE A 247 -18.13 11.80 -6.78
CA ILE A 247 -18.61 13.12 -6.33
C ILE A 247 -18.35 14.22 -7.37
N PHE A 248 -17.14 14.33 -7.92
CA PHE A 248 -16.76 15.46 -8.77
C PHE A 248 -16.23 15.07 -10.17
N PRO A 249 -16.84 14.10 -10.90
CA PRO A 249 -16.34 13.68 -12.21
C PRO A 249 -16.24 14.84 -13.21
N GLU A 250 -17.28 15.69 -13.30
CA GLU A 250 -17.30 16.82 -14.23
C GLU A 250 -16.16 17.83 -13.98
N LEU A 251 -15.88 18.13 -12.71
CA LEU A 251 -14.76 18.99 -12.31
C LEU A 251 -13.41 18.37 -12.67
N ILE A 252 -13.27 17.05 -12.49
CA ILE A 252 -12.00 16.35 -12.75
C ILE A 252 -11.71 16.22 -14.24
N PHE A 253 -12.74 15.95 -15.05
CA PHE A 253 -12.59 15.74 -16.49
C PHE A 253 -12.67 17.03 -17.31
N ALA A 254 -12.93 18.19 -16.69
CA ALA A 254 -12.95 19.50 -17.35
C ALA A 254 -11.70 19.84 -18.20
N PRO A 255 -10.45 19.49 -17.79
CA PRO A 255 -9.27 19.77 -18.59
C PRO A 255 -9.15 18.96 -19.90
N ARG A 256 -9.95 17.90 -20.08
CA ARG A 256 -10.00 16.98 -21.26
C ARG A 256 -8.72 16.23 -21.65
N TYR A 257 -7.54 16.73 -21.31
CA TYR A 257 -6.25 16.09 -21.60
C TYR A 257 -5.82 15.14 -20.48
N PRO A 258 -5.48 13.86 -20.76
CA PRO A 258 -5.20 12.86 -19.72
C PRO A 258 -4.13 13.27 -18.70
N ILE A 259 -3.04 13.89 -19.15
CA ILE A 259 -1.95 14.34 -18.27
C ILE A 259 -2.44 15.47 -17.36
N LEU A 260 -3.22 16.42 -17.89
CA LEU A 260 -3.77 17.52 -17.11
C LEU A 260 -4.81 17.02 -16.10
N ILE A 261 -5.66 16.06 -16.50
CA ILE A 261 -6.61 15.40 -15.60
C ILE A 261 -5.89 14.71 -14.44
N PHE A 262 -4.80 13.99 -14.73
CA PHE A 262 -4.02 13.31 -13.69
C PHE A 262 -3.39 14.30 -12.71
N ILE A 263 -2.73 15.35 -13.19
CA ILE A 263 -2.13 16.39 -12.34
C ILE A 263 -3.22 17.08 -11.51
N TRP A 264 -4.35 17.41 -12.14
CA TRP A 264 -5.47 18.06 -11.48
C TRP A 264 -6.06 17.21 -10.35
N LEU A 265 -6.26 15.92 -10.59
CA LEU A 265 -6.72 14.97 -9.58
C LEU A 265 -5.74 14.88 -8.39
N ILE A 266 -4.44 14.80 -8.65
CA ILE A 266 -3.42 14.76 -7.60
C ILE A 266 -3.45 16.04 -6.75
N VAL A 267 -3.56 17.21 -7.37
CA VAL A 267 -3.66 18.50 -6.66
C VAL A 267 -4.89 18.50 -5.73
N LEU A 268 -6.06 18.13 -6.23
CA LEU A 268 -7.28 18.08 -5.42
C LEU A 268 -7.19 17.05 -4.29
N CYS A 269 -6.63 15.86 -4.56
CA CYS A 269 -6.39 14.86 -3.52
C CYS A 269 -5.42 15.36 -2.43
N LEU A 270 -4.38 16.13 -2.81
CA LEU A 270 -3.47 16.75 -1.85
C LEU A 270 -4.18 17.78 -0.98
N LEU A 271 -5.05 18.62 -1.55
CA LEU A 271 -5.85 19.57 -0.79
C LEU A 271 -6.72 18.87 0.26
N PHE A 272 -7.46 17.84 -0.12
CA PHE A 272 -8.21 17.02 0.84
C PHE A 272 -7.30 16.34 1.86
N SER A 273 -6.13 15.87 1.44
CA SER A 273 -5.16 15.23 2.33
C SER A 273 -4.67 16.17 3.45
N PHE A 274 -4.49 17.46 3.17
CA PHE A 274 -4.16 18.45 4.21
C PHE A 274 -5.30 18.62 5.22
N VAL A 275 -6.55 18.70 4.75
CA VAL A 275 -7.74 18.81 5.62
C VAL A 275 -7.89 17.56 6.49
N ILE A 276 -7.76 16.36 5.90
CA ILE A 276 -7.80 15.09 6.62
C ILE A 276 -6.72 15.06 7.70
N ASN A 277 -5.49 15.44 7.35
CA ASN A 277 -4.37 15.43 8.29
C ASN A 277 -4.57 16.41 9.46
N ALA A 278 -5.20 17.56 9.22
CA ALA A 278 -5.54 18.52 10.27
C ALA A 278 -6.49 17.94 11.32
N ILE A 279 -7.38 17.01 10.92
CA ILE A 279 -8.29 16.29 11.83
C ILE A 279 -7.59 15.07 12.44
N TYR A 280 -6.81 14.35 11.63
CA TYR A 280 -6.13 13.11 12.00
C TYR A 280 -5.11 13.28 13.12
N PHE A 281 -4.20 14.26 13.01
CA PHE A 281 -3.11 14.41 13.99
C PHE A 281 -3.60 14.72 15.41
N PRO A 282 -4.60 15.61 15.63
CA PRO A 282 -5.19 15.82 16.95
C PRO A 282 -5.83 14.56 17.54
N ILE A 283 -6.59 13.81 16.74
CA ILE A 283 -7.24 12.56 17.18
C ILE A 283 -6.16 11.55 17.55
N LEU A 284 -5.17 11.33 16.68
CA LEU A 284 -4.10 10.38 16.91
C LEU A 284 -3.31 10.68 18.20
N LYS A 285 -3.02 11.96 18.45
CA LYS A 285 -2.33 12.41 19.67
C LYS A 285 -3.11 12.07 20.94
N LYS A 286 -4.44 12.15 20.90
CA LYS A 286 -5.32 11.78 22.03
C LYS A 286 -5.40 10.26 22.21
N THR A 287 -5.52 9.48 21.14
CA THR A 287 -5.77 8.04 21.20
C THR A 287 -4.52 7.21 21.50
N VAL A 288 -3.38 7.53 20.90
CA VAL A 288 -2.16 6.69 20.96
C VAL A 288 -1.12 7.25 21.97
N GLY A 289 -1.31 8.49 22.43
CA GLY A 289 -0.44 9.15 23.40
C GLY A 289 0.85 9.73 22.79
N LYS A 290 1.36 10.80 23.42
CA LYS A 290 2.50 11.60 22.94
C LYS A 290 3.81 10.79 22.79
N ASN A 291 4.03 9.79 23.64
CA ASN A 291 5.30 9.07 23.76
C ASN A 291 5.53 8.05 22.64
N VAL A 292 4.48 7.53 22.01
CA VAL A 292 4.60 6.56 20.89
C VAL A 292 4.92 7.27 19.56
N LEU A 293 4.48 8.52 19.39
CA LEU A 293 4.75 9.32 18.19
C LEU A 293 6.22 9.77 18.06
N ILE A 294 6.96 9.79 19.17
CA ILE A 294 8.38 10.19 19.21
C ILE A 294 9.30 9.03 18.83
N VAL A 295 8.91 7.78 19.13
CA VAL A 295 9.68 6.57 18.81
C VAL A 295 9.79 6.35 17.29
N ASP A 296 8.74 6.69 16.52
CA ASP A 296 8.79 6.62 15.06
C ASP A 296 9.76 7.66 14.45
N LYS A 297 9.92 8.84 15.08
CA LYS A 297 10.88 9.88 14.61
C LYS A 297 12.35 9.56 14.90
N GLN A 298 12.65 8.74 15.91
CA GLN A 298 14.03 8.37 16.23
C GLN A 298 14.59 7.27 15.31
N HIS A 299 13.73 6.45 14.69
CA HIS A 299 14.15 5.46 13.69
C HIS A 299 14.29 6.00 12.26
N ASP A 300 13.75 7.20 11.99
CA ASP A 300 13.85 7.90 10.69
C ASP A 300 15.04 8.89 10.61
N LYS A 301 15.88 8.99 11.66
CA LYS A 301 17.17 9.66 11.48
C LYS A 301 18.05 8.76 10.61
N PRO A 302 18.54 9.22 9.44
CA PRO A 302 19.60 8.51 8.76
C PRO A 302 20.74 8.40 9.77
N SER A 303 21.22 7.17 9.99
CA SER A 303 22.50 6.98 10.64
C SER A 303 23.50 7.85 9.91
N GLU A 304 23.98 8.92 10.56
CA GLU A 304 25.16 9.65 10.14
C GLU A 304 26.27 8.60 10.02
N ILE A 305 26.46 8.10 8.80
CA ILE A 305 27.70 7.46 8.43
C ILE A 305 28.69 8.61 8.48
N LYS A 306 29.35 8.76 9.64
CA LYS A 306 30.62 9.45 9.73
C LYS A 306 31.54 8.76 8.74
N ILE A 307 31.66 9.32 7.55
CA ILE A 307 32.78 9.06 6.66
C ILE A 307 33.96 9.76 7.35
N SER A 308 34.66 9.02 8.20
CA SER A 308 35.99 9.41 8.66
C SER A 308 37.01 8.87 7.66
N GLY A 309 37.77 9.79 7.05
CA GLY A 309 39.06 9.52 6.40
C GLY A 309 39.00 8.79 5.09
#